data_AF-A0A077XPE0-F1
#
_entry.id   AF-A0A077XPE0-F1
#
_cell.length_a   1.000
_cell.length_b   1.000
_cell.length_c   1.000
_cell.angle_alpha   90.00
_cell.angle_beta   90.00
_cell.angle_gamma   90.00
#
_symmetry.space_group_name_H-M   'P 1'
#
loop_
_entity.id
_entity.type
_entity.pdbx_description
1 polymer ?
#
loop_
_entity_poly.entity_id
_entity_poly.type
_entity_poly.pdbx_seq_one_letter_code
_entity_poly.pdbx_strand_id
1 'polypeptide(L)'
;MKKLSLKSKILLSAILLGGGIAGAHELVNAPSAQESRYNWKSSSSAPENPGQDLNNQTVSQAEDHFGCDGATNLCATGTKVSGSGPTTQIINYD
;
A
#
# COMPACT_ATOMS: atom_id res chain seq x y z
N MET A 1 61.46 -7.42 -0.68
CA MET A 1 61.22 -6.00 -1.05
C MET A 1 59.88 -5.89 -1.77
N LYS A 2 58.91 -5.17 -1.19
CA LYS A 2 57.93 -4.31 -1.88
C LYS A 2 57.01 -3.74 -0.80
N LYS A 3 57.19 -2.45 -0.55
CA LYS A 3 56.38 -1.62 0.34
C LYS A 3 55.06 -1.34 -0.38
N LEU A 4 53.92 -1.61 0.25
CA LEU A 4 52.68 -0.90 -0.08
C LEU A 4 52.36 0.06 1.05
N SER A 5 52.80 1.30 0.86
CA SER A 5 52.33 2.47 1.57
C SER A 5 50.99 2.84 0.97
N LEU A 6 49.89 2.76 1.73
CA LEU A 6 48.68 3.52 1.42
C LEU A 6 48.45 4.58 2.49
N LYS A 7 48.38 5.80 1.98
CA LYS A 7 48.33 7.07 2.68
C LYS A 7 46.96 7.27 3.33
N SER A 8 47.00 7.75 4.58
CA SER A 8 46.21 8.86 5.13
C SER A 8 44.79 9.07 4.58
N LYS A 9 43.80 9.02 5.47
CA LYS A 9 42.87 10.14 5.72
C LYS A 9 42.09 9.87 7.01
N ILE A 10 42.52 10.57 8.05
CA ILE A 10 41.72 10.90 9.23
C ILE A 10 40.45 11.60 8.74
N LEU A 11 39.28 11.10 9.12
CA LEU A 11 38.04 11.88 9.15
C LEU A 11 37.37 11.63 10.50
N LEU A 12 37.75 12.47 11.46
CA LEU A 12 36.95 12.80 12.62
C LEU A 12 35.60 13.31 12.13
N SER A 13 34.52 12.66 12.54
CA SER A 13 33.18 13.25 12.54
C SER A 13 32.54 12.98 13.90
N ALA A 14 32.93 13.79 14.88
CA ALA A 14 32.24 13.91 16.16
C ALA A 14 31.29 15.12 16.08
N ILE A 15 30.01 14.89 15.84
CA ILE A 15 28.92 15.89 15.83
C ILE A 15 27.62 15.09 16.04
N LEU A 16 26.72 15.25 17.01
CA LEU A 16 26.52 16.14 18.16
C LEU A 16 25.55 15.40 19.09
N LEU A 17 25.85 15.36 20.39
CA LEU A 17 24.85 15.17 21.43
C LEU A 17 23.96 16.42 21.45
N GLY A 18 22.85 16.37 20.70
CA GLY A 18 21.78 17.36 20.76
C GLY A 18 20.68 16.85 21.68
N GLY A 19 20.70 17.28 22.93
CA GLY A 19 19.56 17.15 23.82
C GLY A 19 18.41 18.07 23.41
N GLY A 20 17.19 17.59 23.60
CA GLY A 20 15.98 18.42 23.74
C GLY A 20 15.12 18.55 22.48
N ILE A 21 14.08 17.73 22.39
CA ILE A 21 12.70 18.23 22.45
C ILE A 21 11.81 17.15 23.06
N ALA A 22 11.32 17.44 24.26
CA ALA A 22 10.08 16.86 24.76
C ALA A 22 8.95 17.41 23.86
N GLY A 23 8.67 16.70 22.77
CA GLY A 23 7.49 16.92 21.95
C GLY A 23 6.42 15.95 22.40
N ALA A 24 5.38 16.45 23.07
CA ALA A 24 4.12 15.75 23.18
C ALA A 24 3.60 15.49 21.76
N HIS A 25 3.69 14.26 21.28
CA HIS A 25 2.82 13.81 20.20
C HIS A 25 1.56 13.27 20.87
N GLU A 26 0.65 14.19 21.16
CA GLU A 26 -0.75 13.86 21.40
C GLU A 26 -1.29 13.10 20.18
N LEU A 27 -1.88 11.94 20.48
CA LEU A 27 -3.02 11.33 19.77
C LEU A 27 -2.91 11.22 18.24
N VAL A 28 -2.41 10.07 17.76
CA VAL A 28 -2.90 9.51 16.49
C VAL A 28 -3.21 8.01 16.60
N ASN A 29 -3.82 7.61 17.71
CA ASN A 29 -4.58 6.36 17.78
C ASN A 29 -6.07 6.68 17.59
N ALA A 30 -6.40 7.44 16.53
CA ALA A 30 -7.73 7.32 15.96
C ALA A 30 -7.81 5.88 15.43
N PRO A 31 -8.80 5.06 15.81
CA PRO A 31 -8.95 3.73 15.24
C PRO A 31 -8.96 3.91 13.72
N SER A 32 -8.04 3.21 13.05
CA SER A 32 -7.94 3.20 11.59
C SER A 32 -9.34 3.13 11.01
N ALA A 33 -9.75 4.15 10.24
CA ALA A 33 -11.05 4.15 9.59
C ALA A 33 -11.25 2.76 8.95
N GLN A 34 -12.29 2.04 9.40
CA GLN A 34 -12.55 0.66 9.01
C GLN A 34 -12.31 0.52 7.50
N GLU A 35 -11.40 -0.37 7.10
CA GLU A 35 -11.06 -0.57 5.69
C GLU A 35 -12.36 -0.81 4.90
N SER A 36 -12.50 -0.10 3.78
CA SER A 36 -13.78 -0.11 3.07
C SER A 36 -14.02 -1.44 2.41
N ARG A 37 -15.22 -1.97 2.58
CA ARG A 37 -15.64 -3.26 2.03
C ARG A 37 -16.68 -3.05 0.95
N TYR A 38 -16.61 -3.86 -0.08
CA TYR A 38 -17.42 -3.73 -1.29
C TYR A 38 -18.00 -5.08 -1.71
N ASN A 39 -19.12 -5.03 -2.43
CA ASN A 39 -19.58 -6.13 -3.27
C ASN A 39 -19.00 -5.91 -4.66
N TRP A 40 -18.10 -6.80 -5.05
CA TRP A 40 -17.36 -6.74 -6.30
C TRP A 40 -18.03 -7.56 -7.38
N LYS A 41 -17.93 -7.07 -8.60
CA LYS A 41 -18.30 -7.79 -9.82
C LYS A 41 -17.15 -7.68 -10.80
N SER A 42 -16.59 -8.82 -11.19
CA SER A 42 -15.51 -8.87 -12.17
C SER A 42 -16.03 -8.64 -13.59
N SER A 43 -15.16 -8.09 -14.43
CA SER A 43 -15.31 -8.06 -15.87
C SER A 43 -15.27 -9.49 -16.42
N SER A 44 -15.92 -9.72 -17.56
CA SER A 44 -15.79 -10.97 -18.30
C SER A 44 -14.37 -11.21 -18.84
N SER A 45 -13.51 -10.19 -18.79
CA SER A 45 -12.11 -10.22 -19.23
C SER A 45 -11.10 -10.24 -18.07
N ALA A 46 -11.56 -10.35 -16.82
CA ALA A 46 -10.66 -10.36 -15.67
C ALA A 46 -9.68 -11.55 -15.75
N PRO A 47 -8.41 -11.38 -15.31
CA PRO A 47 -7.38 -12.43 -15.38
C PRO A 47 -7.78 -13.71 -14.66
N GLU A 48 -8.37 -13.58 -13.47
CA GLU A 48 -8.87 -14.71 -12.68
C GLU A 48 -10.35 -14.51 -12.33
N ASN A 49 -11.08 -15.63 -12.25
CA ASN A 49 -12.50 -15.66 -11.88
C ASN A 49 -13.41 -14.70 -12.68
N PRO A 50 -13.31 -14.65 -14.03
CA PRO A 50 -14.06 -13.70 -14.84
C PRO A 50 -15.58 -13.89 -14.73
N GLY A 51 -16.30 -12.77 -14.63
CA GLY A 51 -17.75 -12.74 -14.49
C GLY A 51 -18.29 -13.22 -13.14
N GLN A 52 -17.44 -13.48 -12.15
CA GLN A 52 -17.84 -13.82 -10.78
C GLN A 52 -18.03 -12.58 -9.90
N ASP A 53 -18.84 -12.76 -8.86
CA ASP A 53 -19.09 -11.77 -7.82
C ASP A 53 -18.34 -12.13 -6.53
N LEU A 54 -17.85 -11.12 -5.81
CA LEU A 54 -17.15 -11.28 -4.53
C LEU A 54 -17.71 -10.30 -3.49
N ASN A 55 -18.38 -10.81 -2.47
CA ASN A 55 -19.18 -9.98 -1.56
C ASN A 55 -18.44 -9.58 -0.28
N ASN A 56 -18.69 -8.34 0.16
CA ASN A 56 -18.18 -7.76 1.39
C ASN A 56 -16.68 -7.99 1.58
N GLN A 57 -15.85 -7.69 0.57
CA GLN A 57 -14.38 -7.80 0.64
C GLN A 57 -13.72 -6.44 0.41
N THR A 58 -12.48 -6.28 0.88
CA THR A 58 -11.70 -5.07 0.66
C THR A 58 -11.13 -5.02 -0.76
N VAL A 59 -10.46 -3.93 -1.11
CA VAL A 59 -9.83 -3.75 -2.43
C VAL A 59 -8.74 -4.80 -2.67
N SER A 60 -7.79 -4.94 -1.73
CA SER A 60 -6.70 -5.90 -1.84
C SER A 60 -7.21 -7.34 -1.95
N GLN A 61 -8.24 -7.71 -1.20
CA GLN A 61 -8.83 -9.05 -1.30
C GLN A 61 -9.49 -9.32 -2.67
N ALA A 62 -10.02 -8.28 -3.32
CA ALA A 62 -10.59 -8.40 -4.66
C ALA A 62 -9.51 -8.42 -5.74
N GLU A 63 -8.45 -7.63 -5.60
CA GLU A 63 -7.26 -7.67 -6.48
C GLU A 63 -6.64 -9.06 -6.49
N ASP A 64 -6.41 -9.65 -5.30
CA ASP A 64 -5.88 -11.00 -5.16
C ASP A 64 -6.82 -12.07 -5.75
N HIS A 65 -8.14 -11.94 -5.55
CA HIS A 65 -9.11 -12.93 -6.02
C HIS A 65 -9.33 -12.91 -7.54
N PHE A 66 -9.27 -11.73 -8.16
CA PHE A 66 -9.49 -11.57 -9.60
C PHE A 66 -8.18 -11.44 -10.41
N GLY A 67 -7.02 -11.49 -9.73
CA GLY A 67 -5.70 -11.35 -10.35
C GLY A 67 -5.51 -9.98 -11.01
N CYS A 68 -6.05 -8.92 -10.40
CA CYS A 68 -6.00 -7.57 -10.99
C CYS A 68 -4.69 -6.87 -10.65
N ASP A 69 -3.72 -6.88 -11.57
CA ASP A 69 -2.41 -6.22 -11.41
C ASP A 69 -2.13 -5.21 -12.52
N GLY A 70 -2.82 -4.07 -12.53
CA GLY A 70 -2.55 -3.03 -13.52
C GLY A 70 -3.44 -1.81 -13.44
N ALA A 71 -3.36 -0.97 -14.47
CA ALA A 71 -4.05 0.32 -14.48
C ALA A 71 -4.96 0.53 -15.70
N THR A 72 -4.90 -0.36 -16.69
CA THR A 72 -5.38 -0.06 -18.05
C THR A 72 -6.81 -0.54 -18.30
N ASN A 73 -7.06 -1.84 -18.10
CA ASN A 73 -8.30 -2.52 -18.43
C ASN A 73 -9.17 -2.69 -17.18
N LEU A 74 -10.49 -2.55 -17.33
CA LEU A 74 -11.42 -2.75 -16.23
C LEU A 74 -11.38 -4.21 -15.75
N CYS A 75 -10.95 -4.43 -14.51
CA CYS A 75 -10.88 -5.76 -13.90
C CYS A 75 -12.15 -6.08 -13.11
N ALA A 76 -12.53 -5.24 -12.14
CA ALA A 76 -13.76 -5.38 -11.38
C ALA A 76 -14.31 -4.04 -10.88
N THR A 77 -15.62 -4.00 -10.65
CA THR A 77 -16.31 -2.85 -10.04
C THR A 77 -16.85 -3.24 -8.68
N GLY A 78 -16.53 -2.48 -7.64
CA GLY A 78 -17.00 -2.65 -6.28
C GLY A 78 -18.09 -1.64 -5.92
N THR A 79 -19.17 -2.09 -5.29
CA THR A 79 -20.19 -1.23 -4.66
C THR A 79 -20.02 -1.27 -3.15
N LYS A 80 -19.87 -0.10 -2.51
CA LYS A 80 -19.54 0.00 -1.08
C LYS A 80 -20.63 -0.59 -0.20
N VAL A 81 -20.17 -1.39 0.77
CA VAL A 81 -20.98 -1.99 1.85
C VAL A 81 -20.69 -1.30 3.18
N SER A 82 -19.41 -1.03 3.47
CA SER A 82 -19.00 -0.39 4.73
C SER A 82 -17.68 0.39 4.57
N GLY A 83 -17.36 1.22 5.57
CA GLY A 83 -16.14 2.04 5.61
C GLY A 83 -16.28 3.43 4.98
N SER A 84 -15.19 4.18 4.97
CA SER A 84 -15.14 5.60 4.57
C SER A 84 -14.77 5.84 3.09
N GLY A 85 -14.58 4.78 2.29
CA GLY A 85 -14.20 4.86 0.88
C GLY A 85 -15.31 5.36 -0.04
N PRO A 86 -15.05 5.48 -1.36
CA PRO A 86 -16.05 5.90 -2.32
C PRO A 86 -17.22 4.91 -2.42
N THR A 87 -18.40 5.35 -2.88
CA THR A 87 -19.56 4.47 -3.10
C THR A 87 -19.30 3.40 -4.17
N THR A 88 -18.51 3.75 -5.18
CA THR A 88 -18.07 2.84 -6.24
C THR A 88 -16.55 2.83 -6.27
N GLN A 89 -15.96 1.65 -6.31
CA GLN A 89 -14.52 1.44 -6.46
C GLN A 89 -14.26 0.68 -7.76
N ILE A 90 -13.17 1.01 -8.44
CA ILE A 90 -12.73 0.33 -9.66
C ILE A 90 -11.36 -0.27 -9.39
N ILE A 91 -11.15 -1.50 -9.85
CA ILE A 91 -9.83 -2.14 -9.93
C ILE A 91 -9.56 -2.50 -11.39
N ASN A 92 -8.31 -2.35 -11.82
CA ASN A 92 -7.87 -2.50 -13.20
C ASN A 92 -6.76 -3.57 -13.31
N TYR A 93 -6.51 -4.01 -14.53
CA TYR A 93 -5.40 -4.91 -14.90
C TYR A 93 -4.73 -4.41 -16.19
N ASP A 94 -3.55 -4.91 -16.53
CA ASP A 94 -2.83 -4.51 -17.76
C ASP A 94 -3.08 -5.45 -18.95
#